data_AF-A0A7C4GRD9-F1
#
_entry.id   AF-A0A7C4GRD9-F1
#
_cell.length_a   1.000
_cell.length_b   1.000
_cell.length_c   1.000
_cell.angle_alpha   90.00
_cell.angle_beta   90.00
_cell.angle_gamma   90.00
#
_symmetry.space_group_name_H-M   'P 1'
#
loop_
_entity.id
_entity.type
_entity.pdbx_description
1 polymer ?
#
loop_
_entity_poly.entity_id
_entity_poly.type
_entity_poly.pdbx_seq_one_letter_code
_entity_poly.pdbx_strand_id
1 'polypeptide(L)'
;MVQADKLLEDVLPILYLAIPNAKYSEKLGALSYVYQQHLITIFANGRISMTYVKDRNEANQLVEEARQLINRAIIYLKTHGKPDPEMIHAKKELTPVKIYELLPKTNCKICGKQSCFAFTAKLLNGEKTLQ
;
A
#
# COMPACT_ATOMS: atom_id res chain seq x y z
N MET A 1 13.44 -19.05 -24.83
CA MET A 1 13.66 -18.99 -23.37
C MET A 1 12.49 -18.20 -22.79
N VAL A 2 11.59 -18.86 -22.05
CA VAL A 2 10.40 -18.21 -21.47
C VAL A 2 10.84 -17.52 -20.19
N GLN A 3 10.74 -16.20 -20.13
CA GLN A 3 11.29 -15.39 -19.06
C GLN A 3 10.40 -15.49 -17.80
N ALA A 4 10.82 -16.29 -16.83
CA ALA A 4 10.14 -16.51 -15.55
C ALA A 4 10.38 -15.37 -14.52
N ASP A 5 11.02 -14.27 -14.92
CA ASP A 5 11.62 -13.30 -14.01
C ASP A 5 10.62 -12.32 -13.35
N LYS A 6 9.32 -12.36 -13.72
CA LYS A 6 8.34 -11.33 -13.33
C LYS A 6 6.98 -11.88 -12.91
N LEU A 7 6.96 -12.79 -11.94
CA LEU A 7 5.74 -13.43 -11.43
C LEU A 7 4.69 -12.44 -10.88
N LEU A 8 5.11 -11.27 -10.39
CA LEU A 8 4.23 -10.32 -9.70
C LEU A 8 4.18 -8.92 -10.32
N GLU A 9 4.74 -8.69 -11.51
CA GLU A 9 4.78 -7.33 -12.11
C GLU A 9 3.39 -6.71 -12.27
N ASP A 10 2.40 -7.50 -12.70
CA ASP A 10 1.01 -7.05 -12.83
C ASP A 10 0.22 -7.07 -11.51
N VAL A 11 0.78 -7.69 -10.46
CA VAL A 11 0.18 -7.79 -9.13
C VAL A 11 0.54 -6.57 -8.28
N LEU A 12 1.76 -6.03 -8.41
CA LEU A 12 2.22 -4.89 -7.61
C LEU A 12 1.34 -3.64 -7.75
N PRO A 13 0.85 -3.23 -8.95
CA PRO A 13 -0.07 -2.10 -9.07
C PRO A 13 -1.40 -2.31 -8.32
N ILE A 14 -1.91 -3.54 -8.25
CA ILE A 14 -3.14 -3.86 -7.52
C ILE A 14 -2.92 -3.72 -6.02
N LEU A 15 -1.82 -4.29 -5.51
CA LEU A 15 -1.42 -4.11 -4.12
C LEU A 15 -1.17 -2.64 -3.79
N TYR A 16 -0.58 -1.90 -4.73
CA TYR A 16 -0.34 -0.48 -4.58
C TYR A 16 -1.63 0.28 -4.36
N LEU A 17 -2.69 0.01 -5.12
CA LEU A 17 -3.99 0.67 -4.92
C LEU A 17 -4.65 0.23 -3.61
N ALA A 18 -4.63 -1.07 -3.31
CA ALA A 18 -5.30 -1.64 -2.15
C ALA A 18 -4.71 -1.24 -0.80
N ILE A 19 -3.40 -0.98 -0.72
CA ILE A 19 -2.70 -0.67 0.54
C ILE A 19 -2.48 0.85 0.65
N PRO A 20 -3.17 1.58 1.55
CA PRO A 20 -3.15 3.05 1.59
C PRO A 20 -1.74 3.65 1.70
N ASN A 21 -0.92 3.12 2.60
CA ASN A 21 0.43 3.60 2.88
C ASN A 21 1.52 3.00 1.99
N ALA A 22 1.17 2.25 0.95
CA ALA A 22 2.15 1.64 0.06
C ALA A 22 2.85 2.69 -0.81
N LYS A 23 4.11 2.40 -1.15
CA LYS A 23 4.93 3.07 -2.14
C LYS A 23 5.31 2.06 -3.21
N TYR A 24 5.19 2.46 -4.46
CA TYR A 24 5.41 1.58 -5.60
C TYR A 24 6.39 2.21 -6.59
N SER A 25 7.38 1.41 -7.02
CA SER A 25 8.34 1.79 -8.06
C SER A 25 8.35 0.74 -9.17
N GLU A 26 7.83 1.12 -10.33
CA GLU A 26 7.91 0.32 -11.56
C GLU A 26 9.38 0.06 -11.95
N LYS A 27 10.22 1.10 -11.86
CA LYS A 27 11.65 1.02 -12.18
C LYS A 27 12.38 -0.02 -11.33
N LEU A 28 12.07 -0.09 -10.03
CA LEU A 28 12.70 -1.06 -9.12
C LEU A 28 11.97 -2.40 -9.09
N GLY A 29 10.80 -2.51 -9.73
CA GLY A 29 9.93 -3.68 -9.62
C GLY A 29 9.60 -4.01 -8.17
N ALA A 30 9.30 -3.01 -7.35
CA ALA A 30 9.14 -3.18 -5.91
C ALA A 30 7.99 -2.34 -5.34
N LEU A 31 7.29 -2.92 -4.38
CA LEU A 31 6.28 -2.25 -3.56
C LEU A 31 6.66 -2.38 -2.09
N SER A 32 6.68 -1.27 -1.37
CA SER A 32 6.95 -1.24 0.06
C SER A 32 5.79 -0.63 0.84
N TYR A 33 5.48 -1.17 2.01
CA TYR A 33 4.46 -0.65 2.91
C TYR A 33 4.85 -0.90 4.36
N VAL A 34 4.27 -0.13 5.27
CA VAL A 34 4.50 -0.29 6.72
C VAL A 34 3.34 -1.06 7.33
N TYR A 35 3.65 -2.09 8.11
CA TYR A 35 2.65 -2.86 8.86
C TYR A 35 3.21 -3.18 10.24
N GLN A 36 2.48 -2.83 11.31
CA GLN A 36 2.89 -3.05 12.71
C GLN A 36 4.35 -2.64 12.99
N GLN A 37 4.79 -1.49 12.47
CA GLN A 37 6.17 -0.94 12.57
C GLN A 37 7.24 -1.62 11.69
N HIS A 38 6.91 -2.69 10.97
CA HIS A 38 7.79 -3.33 10.00
C HIS A 38 7.67 -2.68 8.63
N LEU A 39 8.80 -2.38 7.99
CA LEU A 39 8.82 -2.07 6.56
C LEU A 39 8.86 -3.37 5.78
N ILE A 40 7.79 -3.69 5.07
CA ILE A 40 7.67 -4.87 4.22
C ILE A 40 7.84 -4.44 2.76
N THR A 41 8.66 -5.15 2.00
CA THR A 41 8.87 -4.92 0.56
C THR A 41 8.63 -6.20 -0.22
N ILE A 42 7.77 -6.12 -1.23
CA ILE A 42 7.47 -7.18 -2.18
C ILE A 42 8.12 -6.82 -3.52
N PHE A 43 8.94 -7.71 -4.04
CA PHE A 43 9.60 -7.55 -5.34
C PHE A 43 8.83 -8.31 -6.44
N ALA A 44 8.90 -7.82 -7.68
CA ALA A 44 8.22 -8.41 -8.85
C ALA A 44 8.64 -9.86 -9.12
N ASN A 45 9.84 -10.25 -8.67
CA ASN A 45 10.35 -11.62 -8.75
C ASN A 45 9.88 -12.55 -7.61
N GLY A 46 8.98 -12.09 -6.73
CA GLY A 46 8.42 -12.88 -5.65
C GLY A 46 9.20 -12.84 -4.33
N ARG A 47 10.36 -12.17 -4.26
CA ARG A 47 11.06 -11.98 -2.99
C ARG A 47 10.26 -11.04 -2.07
N ILE A 48 10.31 -11.33 -0.77
CA ILE A 48 9.74 -10.48 0.28
C ILE A 48 10.88 -10.14 1.24
N SER A 49 11.04 -8.86 1.57
CA SER A 49 11.97 -8.35 2.57
C SER A 49 11.21 -7.64 3.68
N MET A 50 11.72 -7.72 4.90
CA MET A 50 11.12 -7.11 6.09
C MET A 50 12.20 -6.60 7.04
N THR A 51 11.93 -5.50 7.74
CA THR A 51 12.83 -4.89 8.72
C THR A 51 12.27 -4.97 10.14
N TYR A 52 13.16 -4.83 11.13
CA TYR A 52 12.83 -4.77 12.57
C TYR A 52 12.06 -5.99 13.10
N VAL A 53 12.36 -7.17 12.57
CA VAL A 53 11.73 -8.42 13.01
C VAL A 53 12.42 -8.96 14.25
N LYS A 54 11.64 -9.23 15.30
CA LYS A 54 12.10 -9.71 16.61
C LYS A 54 12.60 -11.14 16.55
N ASP A 55 11.83 -12.03 15.91
CA ASP A 55 12.12 -13.46 15.84
C ASP A 55 11.53 -14.14 14.59
N ARG A 56 11.85 -15.42 14.42
CA ARG A 56 11.40 -16.21 13.27
C ARG A 56 9.89 -16.41 13.21
N ASN A 57 9.19 -16.42 14.34
CA ASN A 57 7.75 -16.62 14.37
C ASN A 57 7.03 -15.39 13.84
N GLU A 58 7.45 -14.20 14.28
CA GLU A 58 6.97 -12.93 13.74
C GLU A 58 7.28 -12.81 12.24
N ALA A 59 8.50 -13.19 11.82
CA ALA A 59 8.85 -13.23 10.39
C ALA A 59 7.85 -14.08 9.58
N ASN A 60 7.54 -15.28 10.04
CA ASN A 60 6.63 -16.19 9.36
C ASN A 60 5.20 -15.64 9.28
N GLN A 61 4.73 -14.99 10.36
CA GLN A 61 3.41 -14.34 10.37
C GLN A 61 3.34 -13.21 9.33
N LEU A 62 4.35 -12.34 9.30
CA LEU A 62 4.42 -11.23 8.34
C LEU A 62 4.51 -11.73 6.89
N VAL A 63 5.25 -12.82 6.65
CA VAL A 63 5.29 -13.47 5.32
C VAL A 63 3.92 -14.00 4.93
N GLU A 64 3.20 -14.68 5.82
CA GLU A 64 1.88 -15.21 5.49
C GLU A 64 0.86 -14.10 5.23
N GLU A 65 0.88 -13.01 5.99
CA GLU A 65 0.06 -11.82 5.74
C GLU A 65 0.33 -11.22 4.34
N ALA A 66 1.61 -11.06 3.99
CA ALA A 66 2.00 -10.60 2.65
C ALA A 66 1.54 -11.58 1.56
N ARG A 67 1.65 -12.89 1.81
CA ARG A 67 1.20 -13.95 0.89
C ARG A 67 -0.30 -13.90 0.66
N GLN A 68 -1.10 -13.68 1.70
CA GLN A 68 -2.54 -13.52 1.57
C GLN A 68 -2.91 -12.29 0.74
N LEU A 69 -2.22 -11.16 0.94
CA LEU A 69 -2.41 -9.96 0.11
C LEU A 69 -2.10 -10.25 -1.36
N ILE A 70 -0.97 -10.88 -1.65
CA ILE A 70 -0.57 -11.28 -3.00
C ILE A 70 -1.65 -12.18 -3.63
N ASN A 71 -2.11 -13.20 -2.91
CA ASN A 71 -3.14 -14.13 -3.40
C ASN A 71 -4.46 -13.40 -3.72
N ARG A 72 -4.91 -12.48 -2.85
CA ARG A 72 -6.10 -11.65 -3.12
C ARG A 72 -5.91 -10.78 -4.37
N ALA A 73 -4.74 -10.18 -4.54
CA ALA A 73 -4.43 -9.37 -5.72
C ALA A 73 -4.34 -10.21 -7.01
N ILE A 74 -3.84 -11.44 -6.94
CA ILE A 74 -3.85 -12.39 -8.06
C ILE A 74 -5.29 -12.77 -8.44
N ILE A 75 -6.15 -13.04 -7.45
CA ILE A 75 -7.58 -13.32 -7.69
C ILE A 75 -8.25 -12.11 -8.35
N TYR A 76 -7.99 -10.89 -7.85
CA TYR A 76 -8.48 -9.65 -8.43
C TYR A 76 -8.03 -9.50 -9.89
N LEU A 77 -6.74 -9.69 -10.17
CA LEU A 77 -6.17 -9.60 -11.52
C LEU A 77 -6.87 -10.57 -12.49
N LYS A 78 -7.13 -11.80 -12.05
CA LYS A 78 -7.80 -12.82 -12.88
C LYS A 78 -9.28 -12.51 -13.13
N THR A 79 -9.93 -11.80 -12.21
CA THR A 79 -11.38 -11.54 -12.27
C THR A 79 -11.72 -10.20 -12.90
N HIS A 80 -10.87 -9.19 -12.73
CA HIS A 80 -11.11 -7.80 -13.16
C HIS A 80 -10.07 -7.28 -14.15
N GLY A 81 -8.94 -7.97 -14.34
CA GLY A 81 -7.83 -7.50 -15.17
C GLY A 81 -6.90 -6.51 -14.47
N LYS A 82 -6.04 -5.86 -15.26
CA LYS A 82 -5.09 -4.85 -14.77
C LYS A 82 -5.85 -3.58 -14.37
N PRO A 83 -5.43 -2.88 -13.30
CA PRO A 83 -6.00 -1.59 -12.96
C PRO A 83 -5.68 -0.56 -14.05
N ASP A 84 -6.58 0.42 -14.20
CA ASP A 84 -6.36 1.61 -15.02
C ASP A 84 -5.07 2.35 -14.57
N PRO A 85 -4.10 2.60 -15.47
CA PRO A 85 -2.91 3.39 -15.17
C PRO A 85 -3.22 4.77 -14.57
N GLU A 86 -4.35 5.40 -14.92
CA GLU A 86 -4.75 6.69 -14.35
C GLU A 86 -5.01 6.60 -12.85
N MET A 87 -5.58 5.50 -12.35
CA MET A 87 -5.77 5.29 -10.90
C MET A 87 -4.42 5.18 -10.17
N ILE A 88 -3.44 4.52 -10.80
CA ILE A 88 -2.08 4.40 -10.26
C ILE A 88 -1.43 5.79 -10.17
N HIS A 89 -1.54 6.58 -11.23
CA HIS A 89 -1.01 7.93 -11.28
C HIS A 89 -1.70 8.84 -10.24
N ALA A 90 -3.03 8.81 -10.18
CA ALA A 90 -3.82 9.59 -9.22
C ALA A 90 -3.37 9.31 -7.77
N LYS A 91 -3.16 8.04 -7.40
CA LYS A 91 -2.67 7.70 -6.06
C LYS A 91 -1.25 8.20 -5.80
N LYS A 92 -0.33 8.14 -6.79
CA LYS A 92 1.04 8.66 -6.67
C LYS A 92 1.03 10.16 -6.38
N GLU A 93 0.09 10.88 -6.98
CA GLU A 93 -0.08 12.32 -6.86
C GLU A 93 -0.80 12.77 -5.57
N LEU A 94 -1.37 11.86 -4.79
CA LEU A 94 -2.01 12.20 -3.52
C LEU A 94 -0.97 12.65 -2.49
N THR A 95 -1.06 13.92 -2.11
CA THR A 95 -0.25 14.50 -1.03
C THR A 95 -1.14 14.89 0.15
N PRO A 96 -0.58 14.97 1.38
CA PRO A 96 -1.31 15.48 2.53
C PRO A 96 -1.88 16.88 2.28
N VAL A 97 -1.18 17.71 1.51
CA VAL A 97 -1.63 19.06 1.17
C VAL A 97 -2.89 19.02 0.29
N LYS A 98 -2.88 18.25 -0.81
CA LYS A 98 -4.03 18.15 -1.71
C LYS A 98 -5.29 17.64 -0.99
N ILE A 99 -5.16 16.64 -0.11
CA ILE A 99 -6.32 16.15 0.65
C ILE A 99 -6.76 17.17 1.71
N TYR A 100 -5.82 17.81 2.39
CA TYR A 100 -6.14 18.86 3.35
C TYR A 100 -6.89 20.03 2.70
N GLU A 101 -6.58 20.35 1.44
CA GLU A 101 -7.29 21.37 0.66
C GLU A 101 -8.76 21.06 0.44
N LEU A 102 -9.13 19.77 0.36
CA LEU A 102 -10.50 19.30 0.19
C LEU A 102 -11.29 19.21 1.51
N LEU A 103 -10.63 19.32 2.66
CA LEU A 103 -11.31 19.25 3.96
C LEU A 103 -11.97 20.59 4.33
N PRO A 104 -12.97 20.58 5.24
CA PRO A 104 -13.61 21.81 5.73
C PRO A 104 -12.67 22.78 6.45
N LYS A 105 -11.47 22.35 6.85
CA LYS A 105 -10.46 23.14 7.59
C LYS A 105 -10.94 23.81 8.88
N THR A 106 -12.05 23.32 9.46
CA THR A 106 -12.64 23.86 10.69
C THR A 106 -11.92 23.41 11.97
N ASN A 107 -11.07 22.37 11.88
CA ASN A 107 -10.45 21.72 13.04
C ASN A 107 -11.47 21.32 14.12
N CYS A 108 -12.67 20.85 13.72
CA CYS A 108 -13.79 20.54 14.62
C CYS A 108 -13.55 19.39 15.62
N LYS A 109 -12.49 18.60 15.43
CA LYS A 109 -12.08 17.47 16.29
C LYS A 109 -13.08 16.32 16.41
N ILE A 110 -14.20 16.31 15.67
CA ILE A 110 -15.20 15.22 15.70
C ILE A 110 -14.59 13.85 15.33
N CYS A 111 -13.54 13.85 14.50
CA CYS A 111 -12.80 12.65 14.10
C CYS A 111 -11.74 12.19 15.14
N GLY A 112 -11.64 12.88 16.28
CA GLY A 112 -10.67 12.60 17.35
C GLY A 112 -9.24 13.03 17.04
N LYS A 113 -9.04 13.99 16.12
CA LYS A 113 -7.71 14.54 15.76
C LYS A 113 -7.63 16.03 16.13
N GLN A 114 -6.43 16.49 16.48
CA GLN A 114 -6.19 17.87 16.93
C GLN A 114 -6.35 18.90 15.81
N SER A 115 -6.16 18.49 14.55
CA SER A 115 -6.35 19.33 13.37
C SER A 115 -6.83 18.50 12.18
N CYS A 116 -7.45 19.16 11.19
CA CYS A 116 -7.79 18.55 9.90
C CYS A 116 -6.55 18.02 9.19
N PHE A 117 -5.40 18.68 9.33
CA PHE A 117 -4.13 18.19 8.77
C PHE A 117 -3.67 16.87 9.42
N ALA A 118 -3.79 16.76 10.75
CA ALA A 118 -3.47 15.51 11.47
C ALA A 118 -4.43 14.37 11.07
N PHE A 119 -5.69 14.69 10.78
CA PHE A 119 -6.63 13.74 10.19
C PHE A 119 -6.19 13.30 8.80
N THR A 120 -5.79 14.22 7.92
CA THR A 120 -5.30 13.89 6.57
C THR A 120 -4.13 12.91 6.59
N ALA A 121 -3.14 13.12 7.47
CA ALA A 121 -2.01 12.21 7.60
C ALA A 121 -2.45 10.78 7.97
N LYS A 122 -3.40 10.67 8.91
CA LYS A 122 -3.95 9.36 9.32
C LYS A 122 -4.83 8.73 8.23
N LEU A 123 -5.58 9.53 7.49
CA LEU A 123 -6.37 9.07 6.35
C LEU A 123 -5.48 8.48 5.24
N LEU A 124 -4.41 9.19 4.87
CA LEU A 124 -3.44 8.70 3.87
C LEU A 124 -2.73 7.42 4.28
N ASN A 125 -2.47 7.25 5.57
CA ASN A 125 -1.87 6.02 6.09
C ASN A 125 -2.87 4.86 6.22
N GLY A 126 -4.17 5.08 5.97
CA GLY A 126 -5.21 4.07 6.19
C GLY A 126 -5.55 3.86 7.67
N GLU A 127 -5.10 4.73 8.56
CA GLU A 127 -5.37 4.68 10.01
C GLU A 127 -6.70 5.36 10.38
N LYS A 128 -7.32 6.06 9.43
CA LYS A 128 -8.65 6.65 9.52
C LYS A 128 -9.38 6.56 8.18
N THR A 129 -10.70 6.58 8.23
CA THR A 129 -11.59 6.62 7.06
C THR A 129 -12.35 7.94 7.02
N LEU A 130 -12.91 8.27 5.86
CA LEU A 130 -13.95 9.31 5.75
C LEU A 130 -15.21 8.80 6.46
N GLN A 131 -15.92 9.69 7.14
CA GLN A 131 -17.21 9.44 7.78
C GLN A 131 -18.33 10.10 6.99
#